data_AF-A0A1Y2FUN6-F1
#
_entry.id   AF-A0A1Y2FUN6-F1
#
_cell.length_a   1.000
_cell.length_b   1.000
_cell.length_c   1.000
_cell.angle_alpha   90.00
_cell.angle_beta   90.00
_cell.angle_gamma   90.00
#
_symmetry.space_group_name_H-M   'P 1'
#
loop_
_entity.id
_entity.type
_entity.pdbx_description
1 polymer ?
#
loop_
_entity_poly.entity_id
_entity_poly.type
_entity_poly.pdbx_seq_one_letter_code
_entity_poly.pdbx_strand_id
1 'polypeptide(L)'
;SAPPLVDISIGLLVQVTLLKEEKYETGYRLSQSLLLYIRAANNRKFDPIASKIYFYYARFAELLNLAEEIRPTLLQAQRTATLRHDNASLAMLITLLLRNHLLFNDVMGADKLISKTTFPTAAPNAVIARYLYYVARVRAIQLDYSSASDYLTNAIRKVDMNAHTAGFLQSVHKLNLVVQLLIGEIPAKSELKQPFLEKSLRPYAALVNAVRKGDLTEFAKVMQTHNEAFSKDGNASLVARLRNNVLKTGIRSISLSYSRISLKDICLKLGLSSEESAEYIVSKAIHENIISATLSHEQAQLLSAPPVDIYSSDAPQHGFHERIKFCLELRNESVRAMRFPEDTSRKAVLELEEERRRLEESYGDLDSDDEIDEL
;
A
#
# COMPACT_ATOMS: atom_id res chain seq x y z
N SER A 1 18.98 -35.99 17.99
CA SER A 1 17.70 -35.32 17.68
C SER A 1 17.99 -34.20 16.71
N ALA A 2 17.25 -34.10 15.60
CA ALA A 2 17.44 -33.00 14.66
C ALA A 2 17.22 -31.66 15.39
N PRO A 3 18.00 -30.61 15.09
CA PRO A 3 17.78 -29.32 15.72
C PRO A 3 16.38 -28.81 15.33
N PRO A 4 15.60 -28.24 16.27
CA PRO A 4 14.21 -27.81 16.05
C PRO A 4 14.02 -26.85 14.86
N LEU A 5 15.10 -26.18 14.44
CA LEU A 5 15.14 -25.35 13.23
C LEU A 5 14.89 -26.16 11.95
N VAL A 6 15.49 -27.35 11.87
CA VAL A 6 15.41 -28.23 10.69
C VAL A 6 13.98 -28.71 10.52
N ASP A 7 13.34 -29.18 11.59
CA ASP A 7 11.95 -29.65 11.56
C ASP A 7 10.96 -28.56 11.11
N ILE A 8 11.12 -27.33 11.62
CA ILE A 8 10.27 -26.19 11.22
C ILE A 8 10.52 -25.82 9.74
N SER A 9 11.77 -25.85 9.28
CA SER A 9 12.11 -25.55 7.89
C SER A 9 11.59 -26.61 6.91
N ILE A 10 11.64 -27.89 7.30
CA ILE A 10 11.04 -28.98 6.54
C ILE A 10 9.52 -28.83 6.53
N GLY A 11 8.92 -28.49 7.67
CA GLY A 11 7.49 -28.18 7.77
C GLY A 11 7.06 -27.08 6.80
N LEU A 12 7.84 -26.00 6.69
CA LEU A 12 7.61 -24.94 5.71
C LEU A 12 7.70 -25.46 4.26
N LEU A 13 8.68 -26.30 3.97
CA LEU A 13 8.85 -26.86 2.62
C LEU A 13 7.68 -27.78 2.25
N VAL A 14 7.21 -28.58 3.20
CA VAL A 14 6.00 -29.41 3.06
C VAL A 14 4.75 -28.54 2.84
N GLN A 15 4.62 -27.40 3.51
CA GLN A 15 3.51 -26.47 3.22
C GLN A 15 3.56 -25.96 1.77
N VAL A 16 4.75 -25.65 1.26
CA VAL A 16 4.90 -25.19 -0.13
C VAL A 16 4.55 -26.30 -1.12
N THR A 17 4.97 -27.55 -0.88
CA THR A 17 4.64 -28.67 -1.77
C THR A 17 3.16 -29.00 -1.72
N LEU A 18 2.53 -29.00 -0.53
CA LEU A 18 1.10 -29.23 -0.39
C LEU A 18 0.25 -28.15 -1.08
N LEU A 19 0.73 -26.90 -1.09
CA LEU A 19 0.07 -25.83 -1.84
C LEU A 19 0.17 -26.05 -3.35
N LYS A 20 1.29 -26.61 -3.84
CA LYS A 20 1.45 -26.98 -5.26
C LYS A 20 0.63 -28.20 -5.65
N GLU A 21 0.47 -29.17 -4.75
CA GLU A 21 -0.34 -30.39 -4.95
C GLU A 21 -1.85 -30.17 -4.72
N GLU A 22 -2.28 -28.94 -4.40
CA GLU A 22 -3.68 -28.57 -4.14
C GLU A 22 -4.36 -29.34 -2.97
N LYS A 23 -3.57 -29.95 -2.08
CA LYS A 23 -4.07 -30.68 -0.89
C LYS A 23 -4.26 -29.74 0.30
N TYR A 24 -5.36 -28.98 0.28
CA TYR A 24 -5.59 -27.89 1.24
C TYR A 24 -5.90 -28.34 2.67
N GLU A 25 -6.70 -29.40 2.84
CA GLU A 25 -7.10 -29.88 4.18
C GLU A 25 -5.92 -30.41 4.99
N THR A 26 -5.04 -31.20 4.35
CA THR A 26 -3.82 -31.72 4.98
C THR A 26 -2.84 -30.60 5.28
N GLY A 27 -2.73 -29.60 4.39
CA GLY A 27 -1.91 -28.41 4.61
C GLY A 27 -2.39 -27.60 5.81
N TYR A 28 -3.70 -27.45 5.97
CA TYR A 28 -4.29 -26.75 7.11
C TYR A 28 -4.02 -27.47 8.44
N ARG A 29 -4.25 -28.80 8.52
CA ARG A 29 -3.94 -29.57 9.75
C ARG A 29 -2.46 -29.52 10.12
N LEU A 30 -1.58 -29.64 9.13
CA LEU A 30 -0.12 -29.51 9.34
C LEU A 30 0.26 -28.11 9.83
N SER A 31 -0.36 -27.07 9.28
CA SER A 31 -0.11 -25.70 9.74
C SER A 31 -0.56 -25.48 11.18
N GLN A 32 -1.69 -26.03 11.61
CA GLN A 32 -2.13 -25.96 13.01
C GLN A 32 -1.15 -26.65 13.97
N SER A 33 -0.67 -27.85 13.63
CA SER A 33 0.33 -28.56 14.46
C SER A 33 1.66 -27.81 14.53
N LEU A 34 2.12 -27.26 13.41
CA LEU A 34 3.33 -26.43 13.35
C LEU A 34 3.19 -25.16 14.20
N LEU A 35 2.02 -24.52 14.25
CA LEU A 35 1.79 -23.36 15.09
C LEU A 35 1.88 -23.69 16.59
N LEU A 36 1.36 -24.84 17.01
CA LEU A 36 1.51 -25.31 18.40
C LEU A 36 2.98 -25.58 18.73
N TYR A 37 3.71 -26.19 17.80
CA TYR A 37 5.14 -26.48 17.96
C TYR A 37 5.98 -25.19 18.07
N ILE A 38 5.71 -24.18 17.24
CA ILE A 38 6.40 -22.87 17.30
C ILE A 38 6.13 -22.16 18.63
N ARG A 39 4.89 -22.22 19.12
CA ARG A 39 4.53 -21.65 20.43
C ARG A 39 5.32 -22.31 21.56
N ALA A 40 5.55 -23.62 21.49
CA ALA A 40 6.31 -24.38 22.48
C ALA A 40 7.83 -24.14 22.37
N ALA A 41 8.40 -24.10 21.17
CA ALA A 41 9.84 -24.02 20.94
C ALA A 41 10.46 -22.64 21.24
N ASN A 42 9.63 -21.59 21.34
CA ASN A 42 9.93 -20.23 21.83
C ASN A 42 11.40 -19.74 21.69
N ASN A 43 11.89 -19.66 20.46
CA ASN A 43 13.23 -19.13 20.17
C ASN A 43 13.16 -18.06 19.07
N ARG A 44 13.82 -16.92 19.32
CA ARG A 44 13.87 -15.76 18.41
C ARG A 44 14.41 -16.08 17.01
N LYS A 45 15.24 -17.13 16.89
CA LYS A 45 15.75 -17.59 15.58
C LYS A 45 14.63 -18.10 14.65
N PHE A 46 13.48 -18.50 15.20
CA PHE A 46 12.36 -19.02 14.42
C PHE A 46 11.43 -17.95 13.87
N ASP A 47 11.43 -16.75 14.45
CA ASP A 47 10.57 -15.62 14.11
C ASP A 47 10.41 -15.32 12.60
N PRO A 48 11.49 -15.25 11.79
CA PRO A 48 11.35 -15.02 10.35
C PRO A 48 10.71 -16.22 9.63
N ILE A 49 10.96 -17.44 10.09
CA ILE A 49 10.36 -18.66 9.52
C ILE A 49 8.89 -18.76 9.94
N ALA A 50 8.59 -18.46 11.19
CA ALA A 50 7.25 -18.40 11.74
C ALA A 50 6.38 -17.41 10.95
N SER A 51 6.92 -16.24 10.57
CA SER A 51 6.22 -15.29 9.70
C SER A 51 5.71 -15.93 8.39
N LYS A 52 6.52 -16.79 7.75
CA LYS A 52 6.13 -17.50 6.52
C LYS A 52 5.10 -18.60 6.80
N ILE A 53 5.21 -19.30 7.93
CA ILE A 53 4.26 -20.32 8.35
C ILE A 53 2.88 -19.70 8.61
N TYR A 54 2.82 -18.54 9.28
CA TYR A 54 1.58 -17.78 9.45
C TYR A 54 0.96 -17.37 8.11
N PHE A 55 1.78 -17.00 7.12
CA PHE A 55 1.30 -16.69 5.78
C PHE A 55 0.65 -17.90 5.09
N TYR A 56 1.29 -19.07 5.12
CA TYR A 56 0.72 -20.28 4.54
C TYR A 56 -0.52 -20.76 5.29
N TYR A 57 -0.53 -20.66 6.62
CA TYR A 57 -1.70 -20.94 7.44
C TYR A 57 -2.93 -20.12 7.01
N ALA A 58 -2.76 -18.79 6.89
CA ALA A 58 -3.83 -17.91 6.42
C ALA A 58 -4.24 -18.25 4.97
N ARG A 59 -3.28 -18.59 4.10
CA ARG A 59 -3.56 -18.93 2.70
C ARG A 59 -4.36 -20.22 2.54
N PHE A 60 -4.01 -21.29 3.27
CA PHE A 60 -4.75 -22.55 3.21
C PHE A 60 -6.19 -22.38 3.63
N ALA A 61 -6.42 -21.63 4.69
CA ALA A 61 -7.75 -21.44 5.21
C ALA A 61 -8.61 -20.50 4.36
N GLU A 62 -8.01 -19.56 3.62
CA GLU A 62 -8.73 -18.82 2.56
C GLU A 62 -9.18 -19.75 1.43
N LEU A 63 -8.35 -20.72 1.04
CA LEU A 63 -8.70 -21.68 -0.02
C LEU A 63 -9.80 -22.65 0.45
N LEU A 64 -9.86 -22.95 1.74
CA LEU A 64 -10.91 -23.76 2.38
C LEU A 64 -12.16 -22.93 2.78
N ASN A 65 -12.18 -21.62 2.55
CA ASN A 65 -13.21 -20.69 3.00
C ASN A 65 -13.44 -20.65 4.54
N LEU A 66 -12.49 -21.14 5.35
CA LEU A 66 -12.52 -21.13 6.83
C LEU A 66 -11.87 -19.87 7.41
N ALA A 67 -11.95 -18.74 6.71
CA ALA A 67 -11.21 -17.52 7.06
C ALA A 67 -11.65 -16.89 8.39
N GLU A 68 -12.87 -17.15 8.87
CA GLU A 68 -13.41 -16.55 10.08
C GLU A 68 -12.78 -17.14 11.36
N GLU A 69 -12.62 -18.47 11.41
CA GLU A 69 -12.10 -19.22 12.56
C GLU A 69 -10.64 -18.88 12.89
N ILE A 70 -9.89 -18.41 11.90
CA ILE A 70 -8.48 -18.05 12.05
C ILE A 70 -8.29 -16.79 12.88
N ARG A 71 -9.21 -15.83 12.82
CA ARG A 71 -9.04 -14.49 13.41
C ARG A 71 -8.62 -14.52 14.89
N PRO A 72 -9.26 -15.27 15.80
CA PRO A 72 -8.82 -15.34 17.20
C PRO A 72 -7.40 -15.89 17.34
N THR A 73 -7.03 -16.89 16.54
CA THR A 73 -5.68 -17.48 16.59
C THR A 73 -4.60 -16.49 16.16
N LEU A 74 -4.87 -15.66 15.14
CA LEU A 74 -3.96 -14.60 14.69
C LEU A 74 -3.89 -13.44 15.69
N LEU A 75 -5.01 -13.02 16.28
CA LEU A 75 -5.02 -11.97 17.31
C LEU A 75 -4.26 -12.39 18.56
N GLN A 76 -4.39 -13.65 18.97
CA GLN A 76 -3.59 -14.20 20.07
C GLN A 76 -2.10 -14.19 19.72
N ALA A 77 -1.73 -14.65 18.52
CA ALA A 77 -0.36 -14.65 18.04
C ALA A 77 0.23 -13.23 17.95
N GLN A 78 -0.56 -12.25 17.50
CA GLN A 78 -0.16 -10.85 17.42
C GLN A 78 0.19 -10.30 18.81
N ARG A 79 -0.68 -10.51 19.81
CA ARG A 79 -0.43 -10.06 21.19
C ARG A 79 0.87 -10.66 21.74
N THR A 80 1.11 -11.95 21.50
CA THR A 80 2.35 -12.60 21.93
C THR A 80 3.58 -12.06 21.19
N ALA A 81 3.48 -11.76 19.90
CA ALA A 81 4.58 -11.20 19.11
C ALA A 81 4.92 -9.77 19.54
N THR A 82 3.92 -8.95 19.87
CA THR A 82 4.12 -7.60 20.42
C THR A 82 4.86 -7.64 21.76
N LEU A 83 4.47 -8.54 22.68
CA LEU A 83 5.15 -8.70 23.97
C LEU A 83 6.59 -9.19 23.83
N ARG A 84 6.88 -9.98 22.79
CA ARG A 84 8.22 -10.49 22.48
C ARG A 84 9.09 -9.52 21.69
N HIS A 85 8.54 -8.39 21.25
CA HIS A 85 9.19 -7.46 20.31
C HIS A 85 9.70 -8.16 19.03
N ASP A 86 8.97 -9.16 18.53
CA ASP A 86 9.27 -9.81 17.26
C ASP A 86 8.69 -8.98 16.10
N ASN A 87 9.56 -8.20 15.46
CA ASN A 87 9.18 -7.33 14.35
C ASN A 87 8.75 -8.10 13.09
N ALA A 88 9.33 -9.28 12.82
CA ALA A 88 9.12 -9.99 11.56
C ALA A 88 7.76 -10.69 11.53
N SER A 89 7.43 -11.43 12.60
CA SER A 89 6.11 -12.09 12.69
C SER A 89 5.01 -11.08 12.92
N LEU A 90 5.22 -10.05 13.75
CA LEU A 90 4.23 -9.00 14.01
C LEU A 90 3.82 -8.29 12.71
N ALA A 91 4.78 -7.89 11.87
CA ALA A 91 4.49 -7.25 10.59
C ALA A 91 3.62 -8.12 9.68
N MET A 92 3.93 -9.42 9.60
CA MET A 92 3.14 -10.37 8.82
C MET A 92 1.74 -10.57 9.40
N LEU A 93 1.64 -10.76 10.72
CA LEU A 93 0.37 -10.98 11.41
C LEU A 93 -0.58 -9.79 11.25
N ILE A 94 -0.09 -8.54 11.39
CA ILE A 94 -0.88 -7.33 11.12
C ILE A 94 -1.37 -7.33 9.67
N THR A 95 -0.48 -7.62 8.72
CA THR A 95 -0.82 -7.63 7.29
C THR A 95 -1.90 -8.68 6.97
N LEU A 96 -1.81 -9.87 7.56
CA LEU A 96 -2.78 -10.95 7.42
C LEU A 96 -4.12 -10.63 8.07
N LEU A 97 -4.11 -10.00 9.26
CA LEU A 97 -5.32 -9.55 9.95
C LEU A 97 -6.05 -8.50 9.12
N LEU A 98 -5.34 -7.50 8.58
CA LEU A 98 -5.94 -6.50 7.69
C LEU A 98 -6.57 -7.14 6.45
N ARG A 99 -5.90 -8.12 5.85
CA ARG A 99 -6.45 -8.88 4.73
C ARG A 99 -7.74 -9.60 5.12
N ASN A 100 -7.76 -10.26 6.29
CA ASN A 100 -8.95 -10.93 6.79
C ASN A 100 -10.12 -9.96 6.97
N HIS A 101 -9.90 -8.81 7.62
CA HIS A 101 -10.94 -7.79 7.78
C HIS A 101 -11.47 -7.27 6.44
N LEU A 102 -10.60 -7.05 5.45
CA LEU A 102 -10.99 -6.62 4.12
C LEU A 102 -11.79 -7.69 3.35
N LEU A 103 -11.52 -8.98 3.54
CA LEU A 103 -12.30 -10.06 2.92
C LEU A 103 -13.74 -10.09 3.43
N PHE A 104 -13.95 -9.82 4.72
CA PHE A 104 -15.29 -9.75 5.34
C PHE A 104 -15.93 -8.36 5.25
N ASN A 105 -15.31 -7.41 4.53
CA ASN A 105 -15.74 -6.00 4.44
C ASN A 105 -15.89 -5.29 5.81
N ASP A 106 -15.19 -5.75 6.86
CA ASP A 106 -15.17 -5.11 8.17
C ASP A 106 -14.12 -3.99 8.23
N VAL A 107 -14.50 -2.83 7.69
CA VAL A 107 -13.62 -1.65 7.61
C VAL A 107 -13.40 -1.01 8.99
N MET A 108 -14.40 -1.08 9.88
CA MET A 108 -14.32 -0.48 11.21
C MET A 108 -13.37 -1.25 12.12
N GLY A 109 -13.40 -2.58 12.07
CA GLY A 109 -12.43 -3.43 12.77
C GLY A 109 -11.00 -3.19 12.28
N ALA A 110 -10.82 -3.03 10.97
CA ALA A 110 -9.51 -2.73 10.38
C ALA A 110 -8.96 -1.38 10.85
N ASP A 111 -9.76 -0.32 10.89
CA ASP A 111 -9.32 1.01 11.34
C ASP A 111 -8.95 1.03 12.83
N LYS A 112 -9.75 0.35 13.66
CA LYS A 112 -9.45 0.17 15.08
C LYS A 112 -8.14 -0.60 15.30
N LEU A 113 -7.82 -1.54 14.40
CA LEU A 113 -6.54 -2.24 14.43
C LEU A 113 -5.41 -1.27 14.05
N ILE A 114 -5.52 -0.56 12.93
CA ILE A 114 -4.50 0.39 12.46
C ILE A 114 -4.19 1.45 13.52
N SER A 115 -5.20 2.04 14.14
CA SER A 115 -5.03 3.09 15.16
C SER A 115 -4.35 2.61 16.45
N LYS A 116 -4.50 1.31 16.80
CA LYS A 116 -3.97 0.74 18.04
C LYS A 116 -2.64 0.03 17.88
N THR A 117 -2.27 -0.34 16.65
CA THR A 117 -1.05 -1.10 16.39
C THR A 117 0.05 -0.20 15.86
N THR A 118 1.27 -0.37 16.37
CA THR A 118 2.47 0.22 15.78
C THR A 118 3.08 -0.77 14.78
N PHE A 119 3.26 -0.33 13.53
CA PHE A 119 3.90 -1.16 12.52
C PHE A 119 5.43 -1.05 12.63
N PRO A 120 6.17 -2.17 12.69
CA PRO A 120 7.62 -2.14 12.87
C PRO A 120 8.33 -1.77 11.58
N THR A 121 9.28 -0.83 11.66
CA THR A 121 10.03 -0.32 10.51
C THR A 121 11.07 -1.30 9.96
N ALA A 122 11.52 -2.27 10.77
CA ALA A 122 12.51 -3.29 10.39
C ALA A 122 11.93 -4.50 9.60
N ALA A 123 10.71 -4.39 9.09
CA ALA A 123 10.06 -5.46 8.34
C ALA A 123 10.63 -5.59 6.92
N PRO A 124 10.55 -6.78 6.28
CA PRO A 124 10.95 -6.95 4.89
C PRO A 124 10.08 -6.09 3.97
N ASN A 125 10.70 -5.46 2.96
CA ASN A 125 10.04 -4.54 2.02
C ASN A 125 8.75 -5.10 1.40
N ALA A 126 8.73 -6.41 1.09
CA ALA A 126 7.56 -7.09 0.54
C ALA A 126 6.34 -7.06 1.48
N VAL A 127 6.54 -7.18 2.80
CA VAL A 127 5.46 -7.12 3.79
C VAL A 127 5.02 -5.68 3.99
N ILE A 128 5.95 -4.74 4.00
CA ILE A 128 5.64 -3.30 4.07
C ILE A 128 4.75 -2.88 2.90
N ALA A 129 5.08 -3.27 1.67
CA ALA A 129 4.27 -2.95 0.49
C ALA A 129 2.83 -3.50 0.60
N ARG A 130 2.66 -4.74 1.08
CA ARG A 130 1.34 -5.34 1.30
C ARG A 130 0.56 -4.60 2.40
N TYR A 131 1.21 -4.27 3.50
CA TYR A 131 0.62 -3.50 4.58
C TYR A 131 0.12 -2.13 4.08
N LEU A 132 0.96 -1.37 3.38
CA LEU A 132 0.61 -0.07 2.80
C LEU A 132 -0.58 -0.17 1.84
N TYR A 133 -0.61 -1.21 1.00
CA TYR A 133 -1.75 -1.46 0.11
C TYR A 133 -3.06 -1.69 0.87
N TYR A 134 -3.05 -2.50 1.94
CA TYR A 134 -4.25 -2.74 2.73
C TYR A 134 -4.70 -1.52 3.52
N VAL A 135 -3.77 -0.77 4.12
CA VAL A 135 -4.07 0.50 4.79
C VAL A 135 -4.66 1.50 3.81
N ALA A 136 -4.08 1.64 2.62
CA ALA A 136 -4.61 2.52 1.58
C ALA A 136 -6.03 2.13 1.17
N ARG A 137 -6.31 0.83 1.05
CA ARG A 137 -7.66 0.35 0.70
C ARG A 137 -8.68 0.68 1.80
N VAL A 138 -8.32 0.52 3.07
CA VAL A 138 -9.18 0.92 4.21
C VAL A 138 -9.45 2.42 4.17
N ARG A 139 -8.41 3.26 4.02
CA ARG A 139 -8.53 4.72 3.94
C ARG A 139 -9.37 5.18 2.75
N ALA A 140 -9.19 4.56 1.58
CA ALA A 140 -9.97 4.86 0.39
C ALA A 140 -11.48 4.56 0.57
N ILE A 141 -11.84 3.52 1.32
CA ILE A 141 -13.25 3.23 1.63
C ILE A 141 -13.82 4.27 2.61
N GLN A 142 -13.03 4.71 3.58
CA GLN A 142 -13.35 5.74 4.58
C GLN A 142 -13.43 7.18 4.03
N LEU A 143 -13.22 7.39 2.73
CA LEU A 143 -13.22 8.70 2.05
C LEU A 143 -11.96 9.56 2.30
N ASP A 144 -10.92 9.03 2.94
CA ASP A 144 -9.63 9.72 3.03
C ASP A 144 -8.76 9.35 1.82
N TYR A 145 -8.92 10.11 0.74
CA TYR A 145 -8.23 9.87 -0.52
C TYR A 145 -6.80 10.38 -0.53
N SER A 146 -6.50 11.49 0.16
CA SER A 146 -5.18 12.11 0.17
C SER A 146 -4.14 11.15 0.76
N SER A 147 -4.38 10.70 2.00
CA SER A 147 -3.49 9.75 2.67
C SER A 147 -3.40 8.42 1.91
N ALA A 148 -4.51 7.96 1.31
CA ALA A 148 -4.52 6.72 0.54
C ALA A 148 -3.60 6.79 -0.68
N SER A 149 -3.57 7.92 -1.40
CA SER A 149 -2.68 8.14 -2.54
C SER A 149 -1.20 8.07 -2.14
N ASP A 150 -0.84 8.67 -1.01
CA ASP A 150 0.53 8.63 -0.48
C ASP A 150 0.94 7.20 -0.13
N TYR A 151 0.07 6.45 0.57
CA TYR A 151 0.35 5.04 0.90
C TYR A 151 0.49 4.17 -0.35
N LEU A 152 -0.33 4.39 -1.39
CA LEU A 152 -0.23 3.65 -2.66
C LEU A 152 1.05 3.99 -3.42
N THR A 153 1.41 5.26 -3.50
CA THR A 153 2.64 5.71 -4.15
C THR A 153 3.88 5.13 -3.45
N ASN A 154 3.86 5.11 -2.11
CA ASN A 154 4.91 4.48 -1.32
C ASN A 154 4.95 2.95 -1.52
N ALA A 155 3.80 2.29 -1.68
CA ALA A 155 3.73 0.87 -1.97
C ALA A 155 4.32 0.53 -3.35
N ILE A 156 4.01 1.33 -4.39
CA ILE A 156 4.54 1.16 -5.75
C ILE A 156 6.06 1.29 -5.76
N ARG A 157 6.62 2.30 -5.06
CA ARG A 157 8.07 2.55 -5.02
C ARG A 157 8.86 1.47 -4.29
N LYS A 158 8.25 0.74 -3.35
CA LYS A 158 8.91 -0.29 -2.53
C LYS A 158 8.96 -1.67 -3.19
N VAL A 159 8.31 -1.86 -4.33
CA VAL A 159 8.22 -3.17 -5.01
C VAL A 159 9.03 -3.14 -6.30
N ASP A 160 9.89 -4.15 -6.46
CA ASP A 160 10.68 -4.32 -7.67
C ASP A 160 9.79 -4.71 -8.86
N MET A 161 10.13 -4.21 -10.04
CA MET A 161 9.44 -4.46 -11.30
C MET A 161 9.86 -5.81 -11.90
N ASN A 162 9.34 -6.91 -11.35
CA ASN A 162 9.64 -8.28 -11.78
C ASN A 162 8.40 -8.99 -12.31
N ALA A 163 8.57 -10.02 -13.16
CA ALA A 163 7.47 -10.82 -13.67
C ALA A 163 6.65 -11.48 -12.54
N HIS A 164 7.31 -11.92 -11.46
CA HIS A 164 6.66 -12.52 -10.29
C HIS A 164 5.85 -11.51 -9.44
N THR A 165 6.20 -10.22 -9.47
CA THR A 165 5.51 -9.16 -8.71
C THR A 165 4.45 -8.42 -9.54
N ALA A 166 4.37 -8.70 -10.85
CA ALA A 166 3.47 -8.03 -11.78
C ALA A 166 2.00 -8.07 -11.33
N GLY A 167 1.51 -9.17 -10.76
CA GLY A 167 0.13 -9.26 -10.28
C GLY A 167 -0.19 -8.30 -9.13
N PHE A 168 0.75 -8.14 -8.19
CA PHE A 168 0.60 -7.19 -7.09
C PHE A 168 0.64 -5.75 -7.61
N LEU A 169 1.60 -5.43 -8.47
CA LEU A 169 1.72 -4.11 -9.09
C LEU A 169 0.46 -3.75 -9.89
N GLN A 170 -0.10 -4.68 -10.66
CA GLN A 170 -1.37 -4.48 -11.36
C GLN A 170 -2.50 -4.09 -10.40
N SER A 171 -2.64 -4.79 -9.27
CA SER A 171 -3.68 -4.46 -8.27
C SER A 171 -3.49 -3.09 -7.62
N VAL A 172 -2.24 -2.70 -7.34
CA VAL A 172 -1.91 -1.43 -6.70
C VAL A 172 -2.12 -0.27 -7.68
N HIS A 173 -1.65 -0.40 -8.92
CA HIS A 173 -1.85 0.62 -9.96
C HIS A 173 -3.34 0.84 -10.28
N LYS A 174 -4.13 -0.24 -10.38
CA LYS A 174 -5.58 -0.13 -10.57
C LYS A 174 -6.25 0.70 -9.48
N LEU A 175 -5.92 0.41 -8.21
CA LEU A 175 -6.46 1.16 -7.08
C LEU A 175 -5.94 2.61 -7.06
N ASN A 176 -4.66 2.82 -7.34
CA ASN A 176 -4.04 4.14 -7.37
C ASN A 176 -4.72 5.06 -8.40
N LEU A 177 -4.97 4.56 -9.61
CA LEU A 177 -5.67 5.33 -10.64
C LEU A 177 -7.07 5.74 -10.19
N VAL A 178 -7.81 4.83 -9.54
CA VAL A 178 -9.16 5.16 -9.02
C VAL A 178 -9.08 6.22 -7.93
N VAL A 179 -8.13 6.10 -7.00
CA VAL A 179 -7.96 7.07 -5.90
C VAL A 179 -7.52 8.44 -6.42
N GLN A 180 -6.57 8.51 -7.35
CA GLN A 180 -6.14 9.76 -7.99
C GLN A 180 -7.31 10.46 -8.70
N LEU A 181 -8.12 9.71 -9.44
CA LEU A 181 -9.33 10.25 -10.07
C LEU A 181 -10.37 10.72 -9.04
N LEU A 182 -10.42 10.13 -7.85
CA LEU A 182 -11.30 10.58 -6.76
C LEU A 182 -10.83 11.88 -6.10
N ILE A 183 -9.52 12.12 -6.05
CA ILE A 183 -8.93 13.41 -5.63
C ILE A 183 -9.19 14.50 -6.67
N GLY A 184 -9.36 14.11 -7.94
CA GLY A 184 -9.53 15.02 -9.07
C GLY A 184 -8.23 15.34 -9.81
N GLU A 185 -7.16 14.60 -9.50
CA GLU A 185 -5.91 14.62 -10.27
C GLU A 185 -5.99 13.63 -11.43
N ILE A 186 -5.61 14.09 -12.62
CA ILE A 186 -5.63 13.25 -13.81
C ILE A 186 -4.24 12.64 -14.01
N PRO A 187 -4.09 11.30 -13.99
CA PRO A 187 -2.79 10.67 -14.14
C PRO A 187 -2.20 10.89 -15.53
N ALA A 188 -0.86 10.91 -15.58
CA ALA A 188 -0.11 11.05 -16.82
C ALA A 188 -0.26 9.80 -17.71
N LYS A 189 -0.30 10.00 -19.03
CA LYS A 189 -0.42 8.88 -20.00
C LYS A 189 0.79 7.92 -19.95
N SER A 190 1.92 8.35 -19.40
CA SER A 190 3.13 7.54 -19.23
C SER A 190 2.94 6.40 -18.22
N GLU A 191 2.26 6.66 -17.10
CA GLU A 191 2.00 5.65 -16.05
C GLU A 191 1.13 4.50 -16.58
N LEU A 192 0.27 4.78 -17.56
CA LEU A 192 -0.65 3.80 -18.16
C LEU A 192 0.02 2.91 -19.23
N LYS A 193 1.18 3.30 -19.76
CA LYS A 193 1.82 2.67 -20.94
C LYS A 193 2.92 1.66 -20.60
N GLN A 194 3.02 1.20 -19.36
CA GLN A 194 4.01 0.18 -19.01
C GLN A 194 3.64 -1.19 -19.63
N PRO A 195 4.56 -1.87 -20.33
CA PRO A 195 4.24 -3.05 -21.17
C PRO A 195 3.72 -4.25 -20.37
N PHE A 196 4.12 -4.38 -19.10
CA PHE A 196 3.65 -5.44 -18.19
C PHE A 196 2.23 -5.22 -17.66
N LEU A 197 1.70 -4.01 -17.75
CA LEU A 197 0.46 -3.57 -17.09
C LEU A 197 -0.66 -3.23 -18.08
N GLU A 198 -0.33 -2.97 -19.34
CA GLU A 198 -1.24 -2.43 -20.36
C GLU A 198 -2.53 -3.25 -20.53
N LYS A 199 -2.43 -4.59 -20.60
CA LYS A 199 -3.59 -5.46 -20.79
C LYS A 199 -4.60 -5.35 -19.65
N SER A 200 -4.12 -5.37 -18.40
CA SER A 200 -4.94 -5.28 -17.20
C SER A 200 -5.48 -3.87 -16.94
N LEU A 201 -4.79 -2.84 -17.43
CA LEU A 201 -5.15 -1.43 -17.24
C LEU A 201 -6.08 -0.87 -18.34
N ARG A 202 -6.29 -1.58 -19.45
CA ARG A 202 -7.15 -1.10 -20.56
C ARG A 202 -8.54 -0.60 -20.12
N PRO A 203 -9.29 -1.30 -19.23
CA PRO A 203 -10.57 -0.79 -18.73
C PRO A 203 -10.44 0.51 -17.92
N TYR A 204 -9.39 0.61 -17.10
CA TYR A 204 -9.09 1.79 -16.28
C TYR A 204 -8.58 2.96 -17.13
N ALA A 205 -7.87 2.70 -18.22
CA ALA A 205 -7.46 3.73 -19.17
C ALA A 205 -8.67 4.34 -19.91
N ALA A 206 -9.66 3.51 -20.29
CA ALA A 206 -10.93 4.01 -20.83
C ALA A 206 -11.68 4.90 -19.82
N LEU A 207 -11.68 4.49 -18.55
CA LEU A 207 -12.25 5.27 -17.45
C LEU A 207 -11.56 6.64 -17.29
N VAL A 208 -10.22 6.67 -17.26
CA VAL A 208 -9.44 7.92 -17.18
C VAL A 208 -9.75 8.84 -18.38
N ASN A 209 -9.87 8.28 -19.59
CA ASN A 209 -10.20 9.07 -20.78
C ASN A 209 -11.61 9.68 -20.71
N ALA A 210 -12.60 8.94 -20.21
CA ALA A 210 -13.96 9.45 -20.01
C ALA A 210 -13.98 10.57 -18.97
N VAL A 211 -13.30 10.40 -17.83
CA VAL A 211 -13.18 11.44 -16.79
C VAL A 211 -12.48 12.69 -17.33
N ARG A 212 -11.42 12.53 -18.13
CA ARG A 212 -10.69 13.65 -18.74
C ARG A 212 -11.56 14.49 -19.68
N LYS A 213 -12.45 13.84 -20.44
CA LYS A 213 -13.40 14.54 -21.33
C LYS A 213 -14.52 15.24 -20.54
N GLY A 214 -14.91 14.70 -19.39
CA GLY A 214 -15.95 15.29 -18.53
C GLY A 214 -17.39 15.01 -18.97
N ASP A 215 -17.61 14.01 -19.85
CA ASP A 215 -18.94 13.63 -20.34
C ASP A 215 -19.54 12.48 -19.52
N LEU A 216 -20.72 12.71 -18.94
CA LEU A 216 -21.47 11.72 -18.16
C LEU A 216 -21.94 10.53 -18.99
N THR A 217 -22.26 10.73 -20.27
CA THR A 217 -22.82 9.68 -21.13
C THR A 217 -21.75 8.68 -21.54
N GLU A 218 -20.55 9.16 -21.91
CA GLU A 218 -19.39 8.31 -22.19
C GLU A 218 -18.96 7.54 -20.93
N PHE A 219 -18.96 8.21 -19.76
CA PHE A 219 -18.69 7.57 -18.48
C PHE A 219 -19.67 6.43 -18.18
N ALA A 220 -20.98 6.65 -18.38
CA ALA A 220 -21.99 5.62 -18.17
C ALA A 220 -21.80 4.40 -19.10
N LYS A 221 -21.45 4.63 -20.38
CA LYS A 221 -21.15 3.56 -21.35
C LYS A 221 -19.92 2.74 -20.93
N VAL A 222 -18.84 3.41 -20.51
CA VAL A 222 -17.61 2.76 -20.04
C VAL A 222 -17.88 1.94 -18.78
N MET A 223 -18.67 2.48 -17.85
CA MET A 223 -19.07 1.79 -16.62
C MET A 223 -19.87 0.52 -16.91
N GLN A 224 -20.82 0.56 -17.85
CA GLN A 224 -21.60 -0.61 -18.27
C GLN A 224 -20.72 -1.66 -18.97
N THR A 225 -19.84 -1.24 -19.87
CA THR A 225 -18.99 -2.15 -20.67
C THR A 225 -17.96 -2.89 -19.82
N HIS A 226 -17.43 -2.24 -18.77
CA HIS A 226 -16.34 -2.79 -17.96
C HIS A 226 -16.72 -3.14 -16.52
N ASN A 227 -18.02 -3.22 -16.21
CA ASN A 227 -18.51 -3.49 -14.85
C ASN A 227 -17.96 -4.80 -14.26
N GLU A 228 -17.90 -5.86 -15.07
CA GLU A 228 -17.37 -7.17 -14.63
C GLU A 228 -15.90 -7.09 -14.19
N ALA A 229 -15.07 -6.30 -14.88
CA ALA A 229 -13.68 -6.11 -14.52
C ALA A 229 -13.56 -5.37 -13.18
N PHE A 230 -14.34 -4.30 -12.99
CA PHE A 230 -14.35 -3.54 -11.73
C PHE A 230 -14.89 -4.33 -10.54
N SER A 231 -15.87 -5.22 -10.79
CA SER A 231 -16.43 -6.13 -9.78
C SER A 231 -15.40 -7.17 -9.34
N LYS A 232 -14.70 -7.81 -10.29
CA LYS A 232 -13.61 -8.77 -10.00
C LYS A 232 -12.50 -8.15 -9.16
N ASP A 233 -12.17 -6.88 -9.42
CA ASP A 233 -11.16 -6.13 -8.66
C ASP A 233 -11.70 -5.57 -7.31
N GLY A 234 -13.00 -5.68 -7.04
CA GLY A 234 -13.63 -5.13 -5.83
C GLY A 234 -13.61 -3.61 -5.75
N ASN A 235 -13.54 -2.92 -6.89
CA ASN A 235 -13.41 -1.46 -7.00
C ASN A 235 -14.70 -0.78 -7.52
N ALA A 236 -15.75 -1.55 -7.81
CA ALA A 236 -17.01 -1.04 -8.37
C ALA A 236 -17.64 0.08 -7.52
N SER A 237 -17.61 -0.05 -6.19
CA SER A 237 -18.13 0.98 -5.26
C SER A 237 -17.36 2.30 -5.36
N LEU A 238 -16.04 2.25 -5.52
CA LEU A 238 -15.19 3.44 -5.68
C LEU A 238 -15.43 4.08 -7.06
N VAL A 239 -15.56 3.27 -8.12
CA VAL A 239 -15.82 3.76 -9.48
C VAL A 239 -17.18 4.44 -9.56
N ALA A 240 -18.23 3.92 -8.91
CA ALA A 240 -19.54 4.56 -8.89
C ALA A 240 -19.50 5.99 -8.29
N ARG A 241 -18.59 6.25 -7.34
CA ARG A 241 -18.39 7.58 -6.72
C ARG A 241 -17.74 8.59 -7.67
N LEU A 242 -17.08 8.14 -8.74
CA LEU A 242 -16.43 9.04 -9.70
C LEU A 242 -17.40 9.92 -10.46
N ARG A 243 -18.71 9.61 -10.51
CA ARG A 243 -19.71 10.43 -11.22
C ARG A 243 -19.67 11.90 -10.82
N ASN A 244 -19.54 12.19 -9.53
CA ASN A 244 -19.45 13.57 -9.03
C ASN A 244 -18.10 14.20 -9.39
N ASN A 245 -17.03 13.41 -9.46
CA ASN A 245 -15.71 13.90 -9.87
C ASN A 245 -15.64 14.18 -11.37
N VAL A 246 -16.28 13.38 -12.22
CA VAL A 246 -16.42 13.67 -13.67
C VAL A 246 -17.05 15.05 -13.88
N LEU A 247 -18.09 15.37 -13.12
CA LEU A 247 -18.73 16.69 -13.14
C LEU A 247 -17.77 17.80 -12.72
N LYS A 248 -17.05 17.62 -11.60
CA LYS A 248 -16.06 18.61 -11.13
C LYS A 248 -14.96 18.85 -12.17
N THR A 249 -14.43 17.79 -12.76
CA THR A 249 -13.40 17.88 -13.82
C THR A 249 -13.96 18.56 -15.07
N GLY A 250 -15.19 18.23 -15.49
CA GLY A 250 -15.86 18.87 -16.62
C GLY A 250 -16.05 20.36 -16.42
N ILE A 251 -16.57 20.80 -15.26
CA ILE A 251 -16.77 22.22 -14.98
C ILE A 251 -15.43 22.94 -14.86
N ARG A 252 -14.39 22.33 -14.26
CA ARG A 252 -13.03 22.89 -14.24
C ARG A 252 -12.48 23.11 -15.66
N SER A 253 -12.69 22.14 -16.56
CA SER A 253 -12.29 22.29 -17.97
C SER A 253 -13.04 23.42 -18.67
N ILE A 254 -14.33 23.58 -18.39
CA ILE A 254 -15.15 24.67 -18.95
C ILE A 254 -14.68 26.03 -18.45
N SER A 255 -14.44 26.17 -17.13
CA SER A 255 -13.98 27.42 -16.54
C SER A 255 -12.59 27.85 -17.02
N LEU A 256 -11.71 26.90 -17.35
CA LEU A 256 -10.41 27.21 -17.94
C LEU A 256 -10.51 27.64 -19.41
N SER A 257 -11.54 27.17 -20.12
CA SER A 257 -11.68 27.40 -21.55
C SER A 257 -12.47 28.68 -21.88
N TYR A 258 -13.43 29.06 -21.03
CA TYR A 258 -14.37 30.15 -21.29
C TYR A 258 -14.35 31.17 -20.17
N SER A 259 -14.23 32.46 -20.54
CA SER A 259 -14.38 33.56 -19.59
C SER A 259 -15.85 33.80 -19.19
N ARG A 260 -16.76 33.61 -20.15
CA ARG A 260 -18.21 33.73 -19.97
C ARG A 260 -18.89 32.57 -20.68
N ILE A 261 -19.83 31.91 -20.02
CA ILE A 261 -20.60 30.81 -20.62
C ILE A 261 -22.03 30.80 -20.06
N SER A 262 -22.99 30.47 -20.90
CA SER A 262 -24.39 30.33 -20.50
C SER A 262 -24.64 28.99 -19.78
N LEU A 263 -25.60 28.94 -18.85
CA LEU A 263 -25.98 27.69 -18.18
C LEU A 263 -26.54 26.65 -19.16
N LYS A 264 -27.19 27.09 -20.24
CA LYS A 264 -27.69 26.25 -21.33
C LYS A 264 -26.57 25.48 -22.03
N ASP A 265 -25.48 26.16 -22.37
CA ASP A 265 -24.34 25.53 -23.04
C ASP A 265 -23.58 24.57 -22.12
N ILE A 266 -23.50 24.88 -20.82
CA ILE A 266 -22.96 23.96 -19.80
C ILE A 266 -23.81 22.68 -19.76
N CYS A 267 -25.13 22.82 -19.75
CA CYS A 267 -26.07 21.71 -19.71
C CYS A 267 -25.88 20.76 -20.91
N LEU A 268 -25.79 21.34 -22.12
CA LEU A 268 -25.57 20.59 -23.36
C LEU A 268 -24.21 19.87 -23.38
N LYS A 269 -23.14 20.52 -22.90
CA LYS A 269 -21.79 19.93 -22.90
C LYS A 269 -21.59 18.82 -21.88
N LEU A 270 -22.19 18.94 -20.70
CA LEU A 270 -22.08 17.94 -19.63
C LEU A 270 -23.12 16.82 -19.76
N GLY A 271 -24.11 16.96 -20.64
CA GLY A 271 -25.22 16.02 -20.79
C GLY A 271 -26.16 16.03 -19.58
N LEU A 272 -26.38 17.20 -18.99
CA LEU A 272 -27.34 17.38 -17.89
C LEU A 272 -28.76 17.54 -18.45
N SER A 273 -29.77 17.26 -17.63
CA SER A 273 -31.18 17.26 -18.05
C SER A 273 -31.92 18.59 -17.81
N SER A 274 -31.40 19.46 -16.93
CA SER A 274 -32.06 20.73 -16.56
C SER A 274 -31.05 21.83 -16.28
N GLU A 275 -31.42 23.07 -16.61
CA GLU A 275 -30.66 24.29 -16.31
C GLU A 275 -30.51 24.52 -14.80
N GLU A 276 -31.53 24.22 -14.01
CA GLU A 276 -31.50 24.31 -12.54
C GLU A 276 -30.46 23.36 -11.93
N SER A 277 -30.31 22.17 -12.52
CA SER A 277 -29.30 21.20 -12.07
C SER A 277 -27.88 21.70 -12.38
N ALA A 278 -27.68 22.35 -13.53
CA ALA A 278 -26.40 22.96 -13.86
C ALA A 278 -26.05 24.09 -12.88
N GLU A 279 -27.01 24.94 -12.53
CA GLU A 279 -26.85 26.01 -11.55
C GLU A 279 -26.44 25.48 -10.18
N TYR A 280 -27.10 24.43 -9.69
CA TYR A 280 -26.79 23.82 -8.39
C TYR A 280 -25.38 23.21 -8.36
N ILE A 281 -24.97 22.46 -9.40
CA ILE A 281 -23.65 21.82 -9.44
C ILE A 281 -22.55 22.88 -9.53
N VAL A 282 -22.76 23.93 -10.33
CA VAL A 282 -21.82 25.05 -10.44
C VAL A 282 -21.70 25.81 -9.11
N SER A 283 -22.82 26.12 -8.46
CA SER A 283 -22.82 26.76 -7.15
C SER A 283 -22.08 25.94 -6.10
N LYS A 284 -22.28 24.62 -6.11
CA LYS A 284 -21.56 23.70 -5.24
C LYS A 284 -20.06 23.68 -5.54
N ALA A 285 -19.65 23.72 -6.81
CA ALA A 285 -18.25 23.76 -7.19
C ALA A 285 -17.53 25.06 -6.75
N ILE A 286 -18.25 26.19 -6.76
CA ILE A 286 -17.77 27.47 -6.23
C ILE A 286 -17.61 27.38 -4.71
N HIS A 287 -18.61 26.84 -3.99
CA HIS A 287 -18.55 26.66 -2.54
C HIS A 287 -17.40 25.73 -2.11
N GLU A 288 -17.12 24.68 -2.88
CA GLU A 288 -15.98 23.77 -2.64
C GLU A 288 -14.62 24.36 -3.07
N ASN A 289 -14.57 25.62 -3.52
CA ASN A 289 -13.37 26.30 -4.02
C ASN A 289 -12.64 25.56 -5.16
N ILE A 290 -13.35 24.74 -5.93
CA ILE A 290 -12.77 24.05 -7.10
C ILE A 290 -12.58 25.07 -8.24
N ILE A 291 -13.46 26.07 -8.30
CA ILE A 291 -13.51 27.07 -9.37
C ILE A 291 -13.74 28.45 -8.76
N SER A 292 -12.97 29.42 -9.21
CA SER A 292 -13.18 30.84 -8.91
C SER A 292 -14.05 31.45 -9.99
N ALA A 293 -15.37 31.46 -9.78
CA ALA A 293 -16.33 32.05 -10.70
C ALA A 293 -17.48 32.71 -9.94
N THR A 294 -18.10 33.72 -10.54
CA THR A 294 -19.34 34.34 -10.05
C THR A 294 -20.51 33.92 -10.93
N LEU A 295 -21.61 33.56 -10.28
CA LEU A 295 -22.85 33.14 -10.94
C LEU A 295 -23.82 34.32 -10.95
N SER A 296 -24.32 34.70 -12.14
CA SER A 296 -25.40 35.68 -12.28
C SER A 296 -26.69 34.96 -12.67
N HIS A 297 -27.67 34.96 -11.75
CA HIS A 297 -28.97 34.33 -11.97
C HIS A 297 -29.79 35.05 -13.03
N GLU A 298 -29.80 36.39 -13.04
CA GLU A 298 -30.59 37.20 -13.99
C GLU A 298 -30.18 36.98 -15.45
N GLN A 299 -28.89 36.79 -15.70
CA GLN A 299 -28.34 36.60 -17.05
C GLN A 299 -28.15 35.12 -17.42
N ALA A 300 -28.41 34.20 -16.48
CA ALA A 300 -28.15 32.75 -16.61
C ALA A 300 -26.73 32.45 -17.14
N GLN A 301 -25.74 33.18 -16.64
CA GLN A 301 -24.34 33.11 -17.10
C GLN A 301 -23.38 32.89 -15.93
N LEU A 302 -22.35 32.09 -16.20
CA LEU A 302 -21.18 31.94 -15.36
C LEU A 302 -20.07 32.86 -15.87
N LEU A 303 -19.57 33.70 -14.97
CA LEU A 303 -18.43 34.58 -15.19
C LEU A 303 -17.22 33.98 -14.45
N SER A 304 -16.23 33.46 -15.17
CA SER A 304 -15.00 32.99 -14.53
C SER A 304 -14.18 34.20 -14.06
N ALA A 305 -13.60 34.12 -12.87
CA ALA A 305 -12.59 35.09 -12.47
C ALA A 305 -11.35 34.95 -13.37
N PRO A 306 -10.67 36.05 -13.73
CA PRO A 306 -9.42 35.97 -14.47
C PRO A 306 -8.37 35.19 -13.66
N PRO A 307 -7.47 34.44 -14.31
CA PRO A 307 -6.41 33.74 -13.62
C PRO A 307 -5.53 34.75 -12.86
N VAL A 308 -5.49 34.62 -11.53
CA VAL A 308 -4.63 35.43 -10.68
C VAL A 308 -3.20 34.92 -10.80
N ASP A 309 -2.23 35.84 -10.83
CA ASP A 309 -0.82 35.46 -10.85
C ASP A 309 -0.44 34.75 -9.54
N ILE A 310 -0.07 33.48 -9.67
CA ILE A 310 0.29 32.60 -8.55
C ILE A 310 1.53 33.13 -7.82
N TYR A 311 2.42 33.86 -8.51
CA TYR A 311 3.64 34.41 -7.92
C TYR A 311 3.41 35.60 -6.97
N SER A 312 2.26 36.28 -7.09
CA SER A 312 1.88 37.32 -6.12
C SER A 312 1.43 36.75 -4.77
N SER A 313 1.17 35.44 -4.70
CA SER A 313 0.69 34.74 -3.51
C SER A 313 1.81 33.99 -2.79
N ASP A 314 1.52 33.49 -1.58
CA ASP A 314 2.43 32.67 -0.78
C ASP A 314 2.50 31.19 -1.27
N ALA A 315 1.74 30.82 -2.30
CA ALA A 315 1.70 29.46 -2.83
C ALA A 315 3.08 28.91 -3.27
N PRO A 316 3.96 29.69 -3.94
CA PRO A 316 5.30 29.21 -4.29
C PRO A 316 6.17 28.93 -3.07
N GLN A 317 6.08 29.75 -2.02
CA GLN A 317 6.85 29.56 -0.78
C GLN A 317 6.46 28.24 -0.10
N HIS A 318 5.17 27.94 0.00
CA HIS A 318 4.69 26.65 0.49
C HIS A 318 5.22 25.47 -0.34
N GLY A 319 5.16 25.57 -1.68
CA GLY A 319 5.68 24.52 -2.57
C GLY A 319 7.19 24.30 -2.43
N PHE A 320 7.98 25.37 -2.23
CA PHE A 320 9.40 25.24 -1.92
C PHE A 320 9.65 24.65 -0.54
N HIS A 321 8.88 25.05 0.48
CA HIS A 321 9.02 24.54 1.83
C HIS A 321 8.85 23.01 1.89
N GLU A 322 7.81 22.47 1.25
CA GLU A 322 7.58 21.02 1.17
C GLU A 322 8.73 20.28 0.49
N ARG A 323 9.24 20.83 -0.63
CA ARG A 323 10.38 20.24 -1.35
C ARG A 323 11.67 20.29 -0.54
N ILE A 324 11.95 21.41 0.11
CA ILE A 324 13.14 21.57 0.96
C ILE A 324 13.08 20.57 2.11
N LYS A 325 11.92 20.46 2.78
CA LYS A 325 11.70 19.50 3.86
C LYS A 325 11.97 18.07 3.38
N PHE A 326 11.39 17.67 2.26
CA PHE A 326 11.61 16.34 1.68
C PHE A 326 13.09 16.08 1.35
N CYS A 327 13.78 17.04 0.72
CA CYS A 327 15.21 16.91 0.40
C CYS A 327 16.09 16.80 1.65
N LEU A 328 15.79 17.57 2.69
CA LEU A 328 16.53 17.52 3.95
C LEU A 328 16.29 16.21 4.71
N GLU A 329 15.06 15.69 4.70
CA GLU A 329 14.73 14.38 5.25
C GLU A 329 15.47 13.26 4.52
N LEU A 330 15.46 13.27 3.18
CA LEU A 330 16.20 12.31 2.36
C LEU A 330 17.72 12.35 2.64
N ARG A 331 18.28 13.56 2.77
CA ARG A 331 19.69 13.74 3.14
C ARG A 331 19.96 13.15 4.53
N ASN A 332 19.12 13.42 5.51
CA ASN A 332 19.28 12.91 6.88
C ASN A 332 19.19 11.38 6.92
N GLU A 333 18.26 10.77 6.19
CA GLU A 333 18.14 9.31 6.06
C GLU A 333 19.35 8.70 5.37
N SER A 334 19.83 9.33 4.29
CA SER A 334 21.02 8.86 3.55
C SER A 334 22.27 8.91 4.42
N VAL A 335 22.47 10.00 5.19
CA VAL A 335 23.60 10.12 6.13
C VAL A 335 23.51 9.08 7.24
N ARG A 336 22.31 8.81 7.78
CA ARG A 336 22.10 7.71 8.74
C ARG A 336 22.45 6.37 8.11
N ALA A 337 21.95 6.09 6.92
CA ALA A 337 22.20 4.84 6.19
C ALA A 337 23.68 4.63 5.85
N MET A 338 24.45 5.68 5.56
CA MET A 338 25.90 5.59 5.30
C MET A 338 26.71 5.22 6.55
N ARG A 339 26.26 5.58 7.76
CA ARG A 339 26.99 5.28 9.00
C ARG A 339 26.87 3.82 9.44
N PHE A 340 25.72 3.17 9.20
CA PHE A 340 25.48 1.80 9.66
C PHE A 340 26.42 0.72 9.05
N PRO A 341 26.81 0.78 7.76
CA PRO A 341 27.81 -0.14 7.19
C PRO A 341 29.20 -0.04 7.81
N GLU A 342 29.62 1.15 8.24
CA GLU A 342 30.94 1.37 8.84
C GLU A 342 31.01 0.83 10.27
N ASP A 343 29.93 0.97 11.05
CA ASP A 343 29.88 0.47 12.43
C ASP A 343 29.83 -1.06 12.51
N THR A 344 29.13 -1.75 11.61
CA THR A 344 29.13 -3.22 11.57
C THR A 344 30.46 -3.76 11.07
N SER A 345 31.08 -3.12 10.08
CA SER A 345 32.40 -3.51 9.59
C SER A 345 33.48 -3.27 10.66
N ARG A 346 33.44 -2.14 11.37
CA ARG A 346 34.33 -1.89 12.52
C ARG A 346 34.15 -2.90 13.64
N LYS A 347 32.90 -3.20 14.02
CA LYS A 347 32.63 -4.20 15.07
C LYS A 347 33.08 -5.59 14.65
N ALA A 348 32.87 -5.99 13.39
CA ALA A 348 33.36 -7.27 12.88
C ALA A 348 34.89 -7.35 12.88
N VAL A 349 35.59 -6.26 12.54
CA VAL A 349 37.06 -6.20 12.64
C VAL A 349 37.53 -6.31 14.09
N LEU A 350 36.88 -5.59 15.01
CA LEU A 350 37.20 -5.66 16.44
C LEU A 350 36.92 -7.05 17.03
N GLU A 351 35.80 -7.69 16.67
CA GLU A 351 35.48 -9.06 17.08
C GLU A 351 36.49 -10.07 16.52
N LEU A 352 36.93 -9.92 15.26
CA LEU A 352 37.98 -10.75 14.67
C LEU A 352 39.34 -10.51 15.35
N GLU A 353 39.67 -9.27 15.73
CA GLU A 353 40.88 -8.95 16.48
C GLU A 353 40.85 -9.55 17.89
N GLU A 354 39.69 -9.51 18.58
CA GLU A 354 39.50 -10.15 19.89
C GLU A 354 39.58 -11.69 19.81
N GLU A 355 39.01 -12.30 18.77
CA GLU A 355 39.13 -13.75 18.52
C GLU A 355 40.57 -14.16 18.23
N ARG A 356 41.32 -13.37 17.44
CA ARG A 356 42.76 -13.61 17.22
C ARG A 356 43.56 -13.51 18.52
N ARG A 357 43.27 -12.51 19.36
CA ARG A 357 43.95 -12.34 20.65
C ARG A 357 43.70 -13.50 21.60
N ARG A 358 42.45 -14.00 21.68
CA ARG A 358 42.12 -15.20 22.48
C ARG A 358 42.79 -16.47 21.97
N LEU A 359 42.93 -16.60 20.64
CA LEU A 359 43.67 -17.72 20.06
C LEU A 359 45.16 -17.62 20.41
N GLU A 360 45.78 -16.45 20.25
CA GLU A 360 47.19 -16.23 20.62
C GLU A 360 47.45 -16.49 22.11
N GLU A 361 46.56 -16.06 23.01
CA GLU A 361 46.64 -16.38 24.45
C GLU A 361 46.53 -17.90 24.70
N SER A 362 45.66 -18.61 23.98
CA SER A 362 45.53 -20.07 24.10
C SER A 362 46.72 -20.87 23.54
N TYR A 363 47.47 -20.32 22.58
CA TYR A 363 48.68 -20.94 22.07
C TYR A 363 49.91 -20.60 22.93
N GLY A 364 49.95 -19.42 23.54
CA GLY A 364 51.03 -19.01 24.44
C GLY A 364 51.11 -19.82 25.74
N ASP A 365 49.98 -20.34 26.24
CA ASP A 365 49.93 -21.21 27.42
C ASP A 365 50.34 -22.67 27.13
N LEU A 366 50.50 -23.07 25.86
CA LEU A 366 50.97 -24.41 25.49
C LEU A 366 52.49 -24.50 25.34
N ASP A 367 53.19 -23.38 25.17
CA ASP A 367 54.67 -23.33 25.07
C ASP A 367 55.35 -23.19 26.44
N SER A 368 54.59 -23.02 27.54
CA SER A 368 55.14 -22.90 28.91
C SER A 368 55.21 -24.21 29.70
N ASP A 369 54.72 -25.33 29.14
CA ASP A 369 54.69 -26.64 29.84
C ASP A 369 55.74 -27.65 29.33
N ASP A 370 56.63 -27.28 28.40
CA ASP A 370 57.70 -28.14 27.85
C ASP A 370 59.13 -27.69 28.25
N GLU A 371 59.34 -27.17 29.47
CA GLU A 371 60.69 -27.14 30.10
C GLU A 371 60.95 -28.46 30.85
N ILE A 372 61.61 -29.34 30.10
CA ILE A 372 62.24 -30.63 30.40
C ILE A 372 62.79 -30.77 31.83
N ASP A 373 62.38 -31.86 32.49
CA ASP A 373 63.11 -32.56 33.55
C ASP A 373 64.55 -32.87 33.10
N GLU A 374 65.55 -32.15 33.61
CA GLU A 374 66.93 -32.63 33.72
C GLU A 374 67.57 -32.10 35.01
N LEU A 375 67.52 -32.92 36.07
CA LEU A 375 68.66 -33.28 36.95
C LEU A 375 68.28 -34.35 37.98
#